data_AF-A0A924QHH9-F1
#
_entry.id   AF-A0A924QHH9-F1
#
_cell.length_a   1.000
_cell.length_b   1.000
_cell.length_c   1.000
_cell.angle_alpha   90.00
_cell.angle_beta   90.00
_cell.angle_gamma   90.00
#
_symmetry.space_group_name_H-M   'P 1'
#
loop_
_entity.id
_entity.type
_entity.pdbx_description
1 polymer ?
#
loop_
_entity_poly.entity_id
_entity_poly.type
_entity_poly.pdbx_seq_one_letter_code
_entity_poly.pdbx_strand_id
1 'polypeptide(L)'
;MAGFFGTRDGLRMTAQQFKAQLWRFYSAYTLGLIVFVGALAVAERMGLPRLWIGSIFLLSTIALYAGIGMMSRTTDATEYYVAGRRVPALYNGMATGADWMSAASFIGLAGTLYLTGYNGLGFIMGWTGGYCLVALVLAPYLRKFGQFTIPDFLGERYGGKWPRLMGVVAAILCSFTYLVAQIYGVGLITSYLTGIAFELGIFLGLGGILVCSFLGGMRAVTWTQVAQYIILVLAYLIPVVWLSVKQTGVPVPQLVYGYQLEKVTAREKELMLDPKELEVRAVYQQRSEALLEKLKHPGPSMAADRVVAVKKMDDLKSGNGSVAEISAAAKALAAMPKDEAAARKAYENTKLAFDAKTLPLNGMPPHAAQFAGDPDGTPKAQALYDTSRRNFLALVFCLMVGTAALPHILSRYYTVPSVRQARQSVTWSLLFIVLLYFTAPALAVLVKYEIFTHLVGTPFDQLPAWVSAWHKVDPSLLSVVDVNKDNILQLNELSMSGDV
;
A
#
# COMPACT_ATOMS: atom_id res chain seq x y z
N MET A 1 -0.06 33.14 -19.55
CA MET A 1 0.07 31.73 -19.08
C MET A 1 1.52 31.25 -18.86
N ALA A 2 2.56 32.01 -19.26
CA ALA A 2 3.96 31.76 -18.86
C ALA A 2 4.26 32.00 -17.36
N GLY A 3 3.39 32.78 -16.69
CA GLY A 3 3.50 33.21 -15.29
C GLY A 3 3.73 32.11 -14.25
N PHE A 4 3.23 30.90 -14.47
CA PHE A 4 3.16 29.87 -13.43
C PHE A 4 4.53 29.35 -12.99
N PHE A 5 5.52 29.36 -13.89
CA PHE A 5 6.83 28.75 -13.64
C PHE A 5 7.94 29.79 -13.64
N GLY A 6 7.73 30.86 -12.87
CA GLY A 6 8.79 31.82 -12.56
C GLY A 6 9.11 32.80 -13.69
N THR A 7 8.27 32.94 -14.72
CA THR A 7 8.40 33.97 -15.74
C THR A 7 7.10 34.77 -15.88
N ARG A 8 7.09 36.03 -15.42
CA ARG A 8 5.96 36.94 -15.60
C ARG A 8 6.34 37.96 -16.67
N ASP A 9 5.54 38.05 -17.74
CA ASP A 9 5.74 39.00 -18.83
C ASP A 9 7.15 38.94 -19.46
N GLY A 10 7.71 37.73 -19.60
CA GLY A 10 9.05 37.49 -20.15
C GLY A 10 10.21 37.70 -19.17
N LEU A 11 9.97 38.24 -17.98
CA LEU A 11 10.97 38.46 -16.94
C LEU A 11 10.99 37.34 -15.91
N ARG A 12 12.20 36.90 -15.53
CA ARG A 12 12.39 35.90 -14.45
C ARG A 12 12.00 36.50 -13.11
N MET A 13 11.08 35.84 -12.40
CA MET A 13 10.64 36.23 -11.08
C MET A 13 11.75 36.04 -10.05
N THR A 14 11.79 36.90 -9.03
CA THR A 14 12.69 36.68 -7.89
C THR A 14 12.24 35.44 -7.10
N ALA A 15 13.16 34.84 -6.33
CA ALA A 15 12.84 33.65 -5.53
C ALA A 15 11.68 33.90 -4.53
N GLN A 16 11.57 35.11 -3.99
CA GLN A 16 10.48 35.50 -3.08
C GLN A 16 9.15 35.61 -3.83
N GLN A 17 9.12 36.27 -4.99
CA GLN A 17 7.92 36.40 -5.82
C GLN A 17 7.42 35.02 -6.29
N PHE A 18 8.34 34.15 -6.71
CA PHE A 18 8.01 32.79 -7.10
C PHE A 18 7.42 31.99 -5.93
N LYS A 19 8.03 32.05 -4.75
CA LYS A 19 7.50 31.40 -3.54
C LYS A 19 6.10 31.89 -3.17
N ALA A 20 5.87 33.21 -3.23
CA ALA A 20 4.57 33.81 -2.92
C ALA A 20 3.48 33.37 -3.92
N GLN A 21 3.83 33.27 -5.20
CA GLN A 21 2.92 32.77 -6.22
C GLN A 21 2.56 31.29 -6.01
N LEU A 22 3.56 30.45 -5.72
CA LEU A 22 3.32 29.04 -5.40
C LEU A 22 2.40 28.89 -4.20
N TRP A 23 2.62 29.69 -3.15
CA TRP A 23 1.77 29.68 -1.96
C TRP A 23 0.32 30.00 -2.31
N ARG A 24 0.08 31.09 -3.06
CA ARG A 24 -1.28 31.47 -3.50
C ARG A 24 -1.94 30.37 -4.32
N PHE A 25 -1.20 29.76 -5.23
CA PHE A 25 -1.72 28.69 -6.07
C PHE A 25 -2.09 27.46 -5.27
N TYR A 26 -1.18 26.95 -4.42
CA TYR A 26 -1.44 25.75 -3.64
C TYR A 26 -2.48 25.98 -2.54
N SER A 27 -2.57 27.18 -1.95
CA SER A 27 -3.68 27.53 -1.06
C SER A 27 -5.02 27.55 -1.78
N ALA A 28 -5.08 28.14 -2.98
CA ALA A 28 -6.30 28.13 -3.80
C ALA A 28 -6.68 26.70 -4.23
N TYR A 29 -5.68 25.88 -4.57
CA TYR A 29 -5.85 24.46 -4.87
C TYR A 29 -6.41 23.69 -3.67
N THR A 30 -5.84 23.87 -2.47
CA THR A 30 -6.34 23.22 -1.25
C THR A 30 -7.77 23.64 -0.96
N LEU A 31 -8.11 24.93 -1.08
CA LEU A 31 -9.48 25.40 -0.93
C LEU A 31 -10.42 24.79 -1.98
N GLY A 32 -9.99 24.75 -3.24
CA GLY A 32 -10.73 24.12 -4.34
C GLY A 32 -10.97 22.63 -4.10
N LEU A 33 -9.97 21.91 -3.57
CA LEU A 33 -10.11 20.51 -3.19
C LEU A 33 -11.13 20.32 -2.06
N ILE A 34 -11.08 21.16 -1.02
CA ILE A 34 -12.06 21.11 0.09
C ILE A 34 -13.48 21.36 -0.43
N VAL A 35 -13.65 22.37 -1.27
CA VAL A 35 -14.94 22.68 -1.91
C VAL A 35 -15.41 21.53 -2.80
N PHE A 36 -14.51 20.95 -3.59
CA PHE A 36 -14.81 19.81 -4.46
C PHE A 36 -15.26 18.58 -3.68
N VAL A 37 -14.53 18.20 -2.62
CA VAL A 37 -14.91 17.09 -1.73
C VAL A 37 -16.23 17.39 -1.02
N GLY A 38 -16.45 18.62 -0.56
CA GLY A 38 -17.72 19.05 0.02
C GLY A 38 -18.89 18.95 -0.96
N ALA A 39 -18.69 19.34 -2.21
CA ALA A 39 -19.69 19.21 -3.27
C ALA A 39 -20.03 17.74 -3.57
N LEU A 40 -19.01 16.86 -3.63
CA LEU A 40 -19.24 15.42 -3.79
C LEU A 40 -20.00 14.82 -2.60
N ALA A 41 -19.70 15.25 -1.36
CA ALA A 41 -20.42 14.80 -0.18
C ALA A 41 -21.89 15.25 -0.17
N VAL A 42 -22.18 16.46 -0.67
CA VAL A 42 -23.56 16.93 -0.87
C VAL A 42 -24.24 16.10 -1.96
N ALA A 43 -23.56 15.83 -3.08
CA ALA A 43 -24.10 15.00 -4.16
C ALA A 43 -24.39 13.57 -3.69
N GLU A 44 -23.54 12.98 -2.85
CA GLU A 44 -23.78 11.67 -2.22
C GLU A 44 -25.08 11.70 -1.39
N ARG A 45 -25.27 12.73 -0.57
CA ARG A 45 -26.51 12.91 0.23
C ARG A 45 -27.74 13.13 -0.64
N MET A 46 -27.59 13.68 -1.84
CA MET A 46 -28.66 13.82 -2.83
C MET A 46 -28.94 12.53 -3.61
N GLY A 47 -28.23 11.44 -3.32
CA GLY A 47 -28.46 10.12 -3.92
C GLY A 47 -27.56 9.78 -5.11
N LEU A 48 -26.48 10.53 -5.35
CA LEU A 48 -25.52 10.18 -6.41
C LEU A 48 -24.86 8.83 -6.08
N PRO A 49 -24.91 7.83 -6.98
CA PRO A 49 -24.31 6.53 -6.70
C PRO A 49 -22.79 6.62 -6.49
N ARG A 50 -22.27 5.78 -5.57
CA ARG A 50 -20.83 5.72 -5.24
C ARG A 50 -19.92 5.53 -6.44
N LEU A 51 -20.39 4.78 -7.44
CA LEU A 51 -19.68 4.57 -8.71
C LEU A 51 -19.38 5.90 -9.41
N TRP A 52 -20.37 6.79 -9.53
CA TRP A 52 -20.21 8.09 -10.17
C TRP A 52 -19.31 9.02 -9.36
N ILE A 53 -19.39 8.97 -8.03
CA ILE A 53 -18.49 9.72 -7.14
C ILE A 53 -17.04 9.29 -7.40
N GLY A 54 -16.79 7.98 -7.42
CA GLY A 54 -15.47 7.40 -7.73
C GLY A 54 -14.95 7.81 -9.11
N SER A 55 -15.79 7.72 -10.15
CA SER A 55 -15.42 8.11 -11.51
C SER A 55 -15.14 9.61 -11.65
N ILE A 56 -15.95 10.48 -11.03
CA ILE A 56 -15.74 11.94 -11.05
C ILE A 56 -14.42 12.28 -10.35
N PHE A 57 -14.15 11.66 -9.20
CA PHE A 57 -12.89 11.86 -8.48
C PHE A 57 -11.68 11.40 -9.30
N LEU A 58 -11.75 10.22 -9.92
CA LEU A 58 -10.67 9.70 -10.76
C LEU A 58 -10.41 10.56 -12.00
N LEU A 59 -11.46 10.90 -12.76
CA LEU A 59 -11.31 11.69 -13.99
C LEU A 59 -10.85 13.13 -13.71
N SER A 60 -11.35 13.75 -12.63
CA SER A 60 -10.92 15.09 -12.23
C SER A 60 -9.46 15.13 -11.80
N THR A 61 -8.97 14.12 -11.07
CA THR A 61 -7.56 14.04 -10.68
C THR A 61 -6.65 13.79 -11.89
N ILE A 62 -7.04 12.91 -12.81
CA ILE A 62 -6.31 12.70 -14.08
C ILE A 62 -6.27 14.00 -14.90
N ALA A 63 -7.41 14.67 -15.07
CA ALA A 63 -7.51 15.91 -15.83
C ALA A 63 -6.66 17.03 -15.20
N LEU A 64 -6.66 17.14 -13.87
CA LEU A 64 -5.82 18.08 -13.14
C LEU A 64 -4.33 17.82 -13.40
N TYR A 65 -3.87 16.57 -13.26
CA TYR A 65 -2.46 16.24 -13.44
C TYR A 65 -2.01 16.38 -14.89
N ALA A 66 -2.84 15.98 -15.84
CA ALA A 66 -2.62 16.23 -17.26
C ALA A 66 -2.55 17.73 -17.55
N GLY A 67 -3.43 18.53 -16.95
CA GLY A 67 -3.44 19.99 -17.02
C GLY A 67 -2.12 20.61 -16.52
N ILE A 68 -1.65 20.22 -15.33
CA ILE A 68 -0.36 20.65 -14.80
C ILE A 68 0.78 20.23 -15.74
N GLY A 69 0.73 19.02 -16.30
CA GLY A 69 1.68 18.51 -17.27
C GLY A 69 1.77 19.36 -18.54
N MET A 70 0.62 19.67 -19.15
CA MET A 70 0.53 20.53 -20.34
C MET A 70 1.05 21.95 -20.06
N MET A 71 0.70 22.52 -18.90
CA MET A 71 1.19 23.83 -18.48
C MET A 71 2.71 23.83 -18.21
N SER A 72 3.25 22.71 -17.72
CA SER A 72 4.67 22.53 -17.38
C SER A 72 5.56 22.14 -18.56
N ARG A 73 5.00 22.07 -19.78
CA ARG A 73 5.72 21.59 -20.97
C ARG A 73 7.05 22.33 -21.17
N THR A 74 8.11 21.57 -21.40
CA THR A 74 9.44 22.13 -21.60
C THR A 74 10.27 21.26 -22.55
N THR A 75 11.10 21.89 -23.37
CA THR A 75 12.09 21.23 -24.23
C THR A 75 13.53 21.46 -23.76
N ASP A 76 13.74 22.35 -22.78
CA ASP A 76 15.06 22.55 -22.16
C ASP A 76 15.40 21.37 -21.25
N ALA A 77 16.57 20.77 -21.47
CA ALA A 77 17.07 19.63 -20.70
C ALA A 77 17.22 19.94 -19.21
N THR A 78 17.62 21.16 -18.83
CA THR A 78 17.78 21.52 -17.40
C THR A 78 16.42 21.59 -16.70
N GLU A 79 15.42 22.12 -17.39
CA GLU A 79 14.03 22.14 -16.92
C GLU A 79 13.40 20.75 -16.91
N TYR A 80 13.70 19.94 -17.92
CA TYR A 80 13.15 18.60 -18.07
C TYR A 80 13.72 17.61 -17.04
N TYR A 81 15.04 17.58 -16.83
CA TYR A 81 15.67 16.59 -15.96
C TYR A 81 15.82 17.02 -14.50
N VAL A 82 15.94 18.32 -14.20
CA VAL A 82 16.17 18.81 -12.82
C VAL A 82 15.31 20.01 -12.46
N ALA A 83 14.22 20.23 -13.19
CA ALA A 83 13.26 21.31 -12.93
C ALA A 83 13.89 22.71 -12.82
N GLY A 84 14.99 22.97 -13.53
CA GLY A 84 15.68 24.27 -13.50
C GLY A 84 16.42 24.56 -12.19
N ARG A 85 16.55 23.56 -11.29
CA ARG A 85 17.20 23.69 -9.98
C ARG A 85 16.62 24.82 -9.11
N ARG A 86 15.32 25.06 -9.18
CA ARG A 86 14.64 26.22 -8.55
C ARG A 86 13.53 25.83 -7.59
N VAL A 87 13.33 24.53 -7.37
CA VAL A 87 12.26 24.05 -6.48
C VAL A 87 12.62 24.43 -5.04
N PRO A 88 11.79 25.20 -4.33
CA PRO A 88 12.08 25.55 -2.95
C PRO A 88 12.02 24.31 -2.05
N ALA A 89 12.87 24.27 -1.03
CA ALA A 89 13.03 23.11 -0.13
C ALA A 89 11.72 22.52 0.41
N LEU A 90 10.76 23.35 0.82
CA LEU A 90 9.46 22.91 1.32
C LEU A 90 8.67 22.11 0.27
N TYR A 91 8.58 22.63 -0.95
CA TYR A 91 7.84 21.99 -2.05
C TYR A 91 8.54 20.74 -2.54
N ASN A 92 9.87 20.74 -2.59
CA ASN A 92 10.62 19.53 -2.89
C ASN A 92 10.42 18.45 -1.79
N GLY A 93 10.33 18.89 -0.53
CA GLY A 93 9.95 18.04 0.60
C GLY A 93 8.58 17.40 0.43
N MET A 94 7.56 18.20 0.08
CA MET A 94 6.21 17.68 -0.21
C MET A 94 6.22 16.70 -1.38
N ALA A 95 6.95 17.02 -2.46
CA ALA A 95 7.06 16.14 -3.62
C ALA A 95 7.74 14.80 -3.28
N THR A 96 8.79 14.84 -2.46
CA THR A 96 9.46 13.62 -1.96
C THR A 96 8.54 12.84 -1.02
N GLY A 97 7.76 13.53 -0.18
CA GLY A 97 6.72 12.92 0.65
C GLY A 97 5.67 12.20 -0.18
N ALA A 98 5.18 12.81 -1.26
CA ALA A 98 4.23 12.17 -2.18
C ALA A 98 4.84 10.98 -2.93
N ASP A 99 6.09 11.08 -3.41
CA ASP A 99 6.81 9.95 -4.01
C ASP A 99 6.86 8.75 -3.05
N TRP A 100 7.05 9.06 -1.77
CA TRP A 100 7.17 8.07 -0.74
C TRP A 100 5.82 7.45 -0.35
N MET A 101 4.75 8.25 -0.37
CA MET A 101 3.36 7.82 -0.17
C MET A 101 2.80 7.10 -1.40
N SER A 102 3.46 6.02 -1.80
CA SER A 102 3.06 5.21 -2.93
C SER A 102 2.08 4.11 -2.51
N ALA A 103 1.59 3.29 -3.45
CA ALA A 103 0.67 2.20 -3.13
C ALA A 103 1.24 1.25 -2.05
N ALA A 104 2.53 0.97 -2.11
CA ALA A 104 3.24 0.14 -1.13
C ALA A 104 3.21 0.74 0.29
N SER A 105 3.46 2.04 0.42
CA SER A 105 3.52 2.72 1.72
C SER A 105 2.15 3.11 2.27
N PHE A 106 1.17 3.35 1.40
CA PHE A 106 -0.17 3.78 1.80
C PHE A 106 -1.08 2.59 2.10
N ILE A 107 -1.12 1.61 1.20
CA ILE A 107 -1.96 0.41 1.33
C ILE A 107 -1.17 -0.65 2.11
N GLY A 108 0.00 -1.03 1.60
CA GLY A 108 0.77 -2.16 2.13
C GLY A 108 1.27 -1.97 3.57
N LEU A 109 1.69 -0.76 3.97
CA LEU A 109 2.15 -0.51 5.35
C LEU A 109 1.01 -0.67 6.37
N ALA A 110 -0.17 -0.13 6.07
CA ALA A 110 -1.32 -0.20 6.99
C ALA A 110 -1.73 -1.66 7.22
N GLY A 111 -1.87 -2.45 6.14
CA GLY A 111 -2.16 -3.87 6.25
C GLY A 111 -1.02 -4.69 6.87
N THR A 112 0.24 -4.36 6.57
CA THR A 112 1.39 -5.01 7.22
C THR A 112 1.39 -4.77 8.73
N LEU A 113 1.14 -3.54 9.19
CA LEU A 113 1.03 -3.23 10.62
C LEU A 113 -0.18 -3.92 11.25
N TYR A 114 -1.31 -3.98 10.56
CA TYR A 114 -2.48 -4.73 11.00
C TYR A 114 -2.14 -6.21 11.24
N LEU A 115 -1.51 -6.86 10.25
CA LEU A 115 -1.21 -8.29 10.26
C LEU A 115 -0.06 -8.65 11.20
N THR A 116 0.98 -7.81 11.29
CA THR A 116 2.24 -8.17 11.98
C THR A 116 2.47 -7.43 13.30
N GLY A 117 1.63 -6.44 13.63
CA GLY A 117 1.71 -5.67 14.87
C GLY A 117 3.07 -4.99 15.05
N TYR A 118 3.68 -5.18 16.23
CA TYR A 118 4.98 -4.60 16.58
C TYR A 118 6.09 -4.92 15.56
N ASN A 119 6.12 -6.12 14.99
CA ASN A 119 7.14 -6.49 13.99
C ASN A 119 7.09 -5.58 12.76
N GLY A 120 5.90 -5.09 12.39
CA GLY A 120 5.71 -4.15 11.29
C GLY A 120 6.37 -2.79 11.52
N LEU A 121 6.65 -2.41 12.78
CA LEU A 121 7.38 -1.17 13.10
C LEU A 121 8.81 -1.18 12.57
N GLY A 122 9.38 -2.37 12.30
CA GLY A 122 10.68 -2.52 11.65
C GLY A 122 10.74 -1.82 10.29
N PHE A 123 9.61 -1.82 9.54
CA PHE A 123 9.51 -1.10 8.27
C PHE A 123 9.61 0.40 8.47
N ILE A 124 8.82 0.94 9.40
CA ILE A 124 8.81 2.37 9.71
C ILE A 124 10.19 2.84 10.17
N MET A 125 10.82 2.10 11.08
CA MET A 125 12.13 2.46 11.63
C MET A 125 13.24 2.37 10.57
N GLY A 126 13.26 1.29 9.78
CA GLY A 126 14.25 1.14 8.71
C GLY A 126 14.13 2.27 7.69
N TRP A 127 12.93 2.50 7.16
CA TRP A 127 12.67 3.55 6.19
C TRP A 127 13.01 4.95 6.70
N THR A 128 12.57 5.30 7.91
CA THR A 128 12.89 6.60 8.53
C THR A 128 14.39 6.76 8.72
N GLY A 129 15.06 5.71 9.20
CA GLY A 129 16.51 5.67 9.31
C GLY A 129 17.22 5.91 7.98
N GLY A 130 16.69 5.33 6.89
CA GLY A 130 17.25 5.52 5.55
C GLY A 130 17.18 6.97 5.08
N TYR A 131 16.07 7.66 5.34
CA TYR A 131 15.98 9.10 5.07
C TYR A 131 16.95 9.92 5.94
N CYS A 132 17.17 9.53 7.19
CA CYS A 132 18.21 10.15 8.02
C CYS A 132 19.60 9.96 7.41
N LEU A 133 19.93 8.75 6.90
CA LEU A 133 21.20 8.51 6.19
C LEU A 133 21.32 9.39 4.95
N VAL A 134 20.25 9.50 4.15
CA VAL A 134 20.23 10.37 2.98
C VAL A 134 20.46 11.83 3.37
N ALA A 135 19.83 12.30 4.44
CA ALA A 135 19.98 13.66 4.94
C ALA A 135 21.42 13.99 5.33
N LEU A 136 22.04 13.08 6.09
CA LEU A 136 23.33 13.29 6.72
C LEU A 136 24.50 13.00 5.76
N VAL A 137 24.37 11.98 4.90
CA VAL A 137 25.50 11.39 4.18
C VAL A 137 25.41 11.54 2.66
N LEU A 138 24.22 11.58 2.05
CA LEU A 138 24.10 11.55 0.57
C LEU A 138 23.68 12.90 -0.04
N ALA A 139 22.57 13.47 0.41
CA ALA A 139 21.92 14.63 -0.23
C ALA A 139 22.85 15.84 -0.45
N PRO A 140 23.69 16.27 0.52
CA PRO A 140 24.57 17.42 0.33
C PRO A 140 25.64 17.17 -0.74
N TYR A 141 26.16 15.94 -0.81
CA TYR A 141 27.23 15.56 -1.74
C TYR A 141 26.67 15.45 -3.16
N LEU A 142 25.54 14.76 -3.35
CA LEU A 142 24.89 14.68 -4.65
C LEU A 142 24.62 16.08 -5.22
N ARG A 143 24.04 16.98 -4.41
CA ARG A 143 23.78 18.35 -4.89
C ARG A 143 25.05 19.11 -5.26
N LYS A 144 26.16 18.90 -4.54
CA LYS A 144 27.47 19.54 -4.80
C LYS A 144 28.08 19.07 -6.13
N PHE A 145 27.90 17.81 -6.50
CA PHE A 145 28.41 17.26 -7.76
C PHE A 145 27.65 17.77 -9.00
N GLY A 146 26.37 18.11 -8.85
CA GLY A 146 25.64 18.88 -9.87
C GLY A 146 25.41 18.16 -11.21
N GLN A 147 25.54 16.83 -11.26
CA GLN A 147 25.17 16.01 -12.42
C GLN A 147 23.65 15.80 -12.50
N PHE A 148 23.19 15.17 -13.58
CA PHE A 148 21.77 14.85 -13.79
C PHE A 148 21.37 13.49 -13.21
N THR A 149 22.30 12.54 -13.11
CA THR A 149 22.00 11.16 -12.71
C THR A 149 23.00 10.60 -11.68
N ILE A 150 22.57 9.57 -10.95
CA ILE A 150 23.43 8.85 -9.99
C ILE A 150 24.52 8.03 -10.71
N PRO A 151 24.24 7.34 -11.84
CA PRO A 151 25.30 6.69 -12.60
C PRO A 151 26.39 7.65 -13.08
N ASP A 152 26.04 8.89 -13.45
CA ASP A 152 27.04 9.90 -13.81
C ASP A 152 27.91 10.28 -12.61
N PHE A 153 27.29 10.44 -11.43
CA PHE A 153 28.02 10.65 -10.19
C PHE A 153 28.99 9.50 -9.90
N LEU A 154 28.58 8.24 -10.08
CA LEU A 154 29.46 7.07 -9.87
C LEU A 154 30.62 7.03 -10.87
N GLY A 155 30.34 7.30 -12.15
CA GLY A 155 31.36 7.35 -13.19
C GLY A 155 32.39 8.44 -12.93
N GLU A 156 31.96 9.62 -12.48
CA GLU A 156 32.87 10.74 -12.16
C GLU A 156 33.65 10.49 -10.87
N ARG A 157 33.00 9.88 -9.86
CA ARG A 157 33.61 9.66 -8.54
C ARG A 157 34.70 8.59 -8.53
N TYR A 158 34.45 7.49 -9.25
CA TYR A 158 35.32 6.30 -9.25
C TYR A 158 36.14 6.16 -10.54
N GLY A 159 35.82 6.92 -11.59
CA GLY A 159 36.47 6.84 -12.89
C GLY A 159 36.02 5.62 -13.69
N GLY A 160 36.09 5.74 -15.02
CA GLY A 160 35.84 4.63 -15.96
C GLY A 160 34.37 4.40 -16.32
N LYS A 161 34.17 3.59 -17.38
CA LYS A 161 32.83 3.28 -17.93
C LYS A 161 32.07 2.25 -17.10
N TRP A 162 32.79 1.38 -16.38
CA TRP A 162 32.21 0.27 -15.62
C TRP A 162 31.37 0.71 -14.42
N PRO A 163 31.82 1.64 -13.53
CA PRO A 163 30.97 2.11 -12.43
C PRO A 163 29.69 2.80 -12.91
N ARG A 164 29.77 3.56 -14.01
CA ARG A 164 28.60 4.16 -14.66
C ARG A 164 27.65 3.09 -15.17
N LEU A 165 28.14 2.08 -15.90
CA LEU A 165 27.31 1.01 -16.45
C LEU A 165 26.62 0.20 -15.35
N MET A 166 27.35 -0.16 -14.28
CA MET A 166 26.77 -0.85 -13.12
C MET A 166 25.69 0.01 -12.45
N GLY A 167 25.93 1.31 -12.31
CA GLY A 167 24.94 2.26 -11.80
C GLY A 167 23.68 2.30 -12.66
N VAL A 168 23.82 2.31 -13.99
CA VAL A 168 22.68 2.28 -14.93
C VAL A 168 21.86 1.00 -14.76
N VAL A 169 22.53 -0.16 -14.75
CA VAL A 169 21.85 -1.47 -14.59
C VAL A 169 21.12 -1.53 -13.25
N ALA A 170 21.78 -1.13 -12.15
CA ALA A 170 21.17 -1.10 -10.83
C ALA A 170 19.97 -0.15 -10.76
N ALA A 171 20.09 1.06 -11.31
CA ALA A 171 19.01 2.03 -11.33
C ALA A 171 17.79 1.54 -12.12
N ILE A 172 18.01 0.91 -13.28
CA ILE A 172 16.94 0.33 -14.11
C ILE A 172 16.28 -0.84 -13.37
N LEU A 173 17.07 -1.77 -12.84
CA LEU A 173 16.55 -2.95 -12.14
C LEU A 173 15.67 -2.55 -10.95
N CYS A 174 16.19 -1.69 -10.07
CA CYS A 174 15.43 -1.23 -8.90
C CYS A 174 14.17 -0.44 -9.31
N SER A 175 14.26 0.42 -10.32
CA SER A 175 13.12 1.23 -10.77
C SER A 175 12.05 0.37 -11.43
N PHE A 176 12.43 -0.66 -12.20
CA PHE A 176 11.50 -1.56 -12.87
C PHE A 176 10.72 -2.41 -11.87
N THR A 177 11.40 -3.05 -10.90
CA THR A 177 10.73 -3.82 -9.84
C THR A 177 9.76 -2.94 -9.05
N TYR A 178 10.16 -1.71 -8.74
CA TYR A 178 9.29 -0.77 -8.03
C TYR A 178 8.07 -0.39 -8.88
N LEU A 179 8.25 -0.10 -10.16
CA LEU A 179 7.18 0.30 -11.08
C LEU A 179 6.09 -0.76 -11.19
N VAL A 180 6.45 -2.05 -11.22
CA VAL A 180 5.47 -3.16 -11.29
C VAL A 180 4.49 -3.13 -10.11
N ALA A 181 5.00 -2.96 -8.88
CA ALA A 181 4.15 -2.88 -7.69
C ALA A 181 3.21 -1.66 -7.72
N GLN A 182 3.69 -0.52 -8.23
CA GLN A 182 2.85 0.68 -8.35
C GLN A 182 1.76 0.53 -9.40
N ILE A 183 2.06 -0.10 -10.54
CA ILE A 183 1.07 -0.37 -11.59
C ILE A 183 -0.04 -1.29 -11.06
N TYR A 184 0.34 -2.32 -10.30
CA TYR A 184 -0.63 -3.20 -9.64
C TYR A 184 -1.56 -2.40 -8.71
N GLY A 185 -1.00 -1.55 -7.85
CA GLY A 185 -1.80 -0.69 -6.95
C GLY A 185 -2.76 0.24 -7.70
N VAL A 186 -2.33 0.84 -8.81
CA VAL A 186 -3.20 1.69 -9.67
C VAL A 186 -4.34 0.86 -10.26
N GLY A 187 -4.06 -0.32 -10.79
CA GLY A 187 -5.07 -1.24 -11.32
C GLY A 187 -6.07 -1.67 -10.25
N LEU A 188 -5.57 -2.03 -9.06
CA LEU A 188 -6.39 -2.50 -7.94
C LEU A 188 -7.39 -1.41 -7.48
N ILE A 189 -6.89 -0.22 -7.17
CA ILE A 189 -7.74 0.89 -6.69
C ILE A 189 -8.72 1.35 -7.77
N THR A 190 -8.30 1.40 -9.03
CA THR A 190 -9.19 1.81 -10.12
C THR A 190 -10.33 0.79 -10.31
N SER A 191 -10.01 -0.51 -10.24
CA SER A 191 -11.01 -1.58 -10.33
C SER A 191 -11.99 -1.53 -9.17
N TYR A 192 -11.49 -1.31 -7.95
CA TYR A 192 -12.32 -1.19 -6.76
C TYR A 192 -13.27 0.03 -6.82
N LEU A 193 -12.78 1.19 -7.23
CA LEU A 193 -13.57 2.43 -7.24
C LEU A 193 -14.56 2.51 -8.40
N THR A 194 -14.19 2.00 -9.58
CA THR A 194 -14.98 2.20 -10.82
C THR A 194 -15.62 0.92 -11.34
N GLY A 195 -15.29 -0.24 -10.78
CA GLY A 195 -15.78 -1.55 -11.25
C GLY A 195 -15.31 -1.93 -12.65
N ILE A 196 -14.41 -1.17 -13.28
CA ILE A 196 -13.83 -1.53 -14.58
C ILE A 196 -12.79 -2.64 -14.42
N ALA A 197 -12.54 -3.38 -15.51
CA ALA A 197 -11.53 -4.43 -15.52
C ALA A 197 -10.14 -3.90 -15.14
N PHE A 198 -9.35 -4.73 -14.45
CA PHE A 198 -8.05 -4.39 -13.92
C PHE A 198 -7.08 -3.83 -14.97
N GLU A 199 -7.03 -4.46 -16.15
CA GLU A 199 -6.18 -4.04 -17.26
C GLU A 199 -6.58 -2.66 -17.80
N LEU A 200 -7.89 -2.40 -17.92
CA LEU A 200 -8.41 -1.09 -18.34
C LEU A 200 -8.11 -0.01 -17.29
N GLY A 201 -8.21 -0.37 -16.00
CA GLY A 201 -7.83 0.51 -14.90
C GLY A 201 -6.36 0.92 -14.96
N ILE A 202 -5.46 -0.02 -15.28
CA ILE A 202 -4.05 0.27 -15.51
C ILE A 202 -3.86 1.26 -16.66
N PHE A 203 -4.47 1.01 -17.83
CA PHE A 203 -4.31 1.89 -18.99
C PHE A 203 -4.81 3.31 -18.73
N LEU A 204 -5.97 3.45 -18.07
CA LEU A 204 -6.54 4.75 -17.73
C LEU A 204 -5.67 5.51 -16.73
N GLY A 205 -5.20 4.83 -15.67
CA GLY A 205 -4.33 5.43 -14.65
C GLY A 205 -2.95 5.81 -15.19
N LEU A 206 -2.31 4.92 -15.96
CA LEU A 206 -1.01 5.18 -16.56
C LEU A 206 -1.05 6.24 -17.66
N GLY A 207 -2.11 6.27 -18.47
CA GLY A 207 -2.25 7.25 -19.56
C GLY A 207 -2.10 8.69 -19.06
N GLY A 208 -2.77 9.04 -17.96
CA GLY A 208 -2.67 10.37 -17.36
C GLY A 208 -1.27 10.71 -16.85
N ILE A 209 -0.61 9.76 -16.17
CA ILE A 209 0.73 9.93 -15.60
C ILE A 209 1.79 10.06 -16.71
N LEU A 210 1.64 9.31 -17.79
CA LEU A 210 2.56 9.37 -18.94
C LEU A 210 2.45 10.73 -19.64
N VAL A 211 1.23 11.26 -19.85
CA VAL A 211 1.04 12.58 -20.46
C VAL A 211 1.77 13.67 -19.68
N CYS A 212 1.64 13.72 -18.34
CA CYS A 212 2.32 14.75 -17.56
C CYS A 212 3.84 14.57 -17.54
N SER A 213 4.31 13.32 -17.44
CA SER A 213 5.74 13.02 -17.32
C SER A 213 6.50 13.23 -18.64
N PHE A 214 5.93 12.82 -19.77
CA PHE A 214 6.56 13.01 -21.08
C PHE A 214 6.60 14.46 -21.55
N LEU A 215 5.57 15.26 -21.23
CA LEU A 215 5.50 16.64 -21.71
C LEU A 215 6.39 17.61 -20.91
N GLY A 216 6.49 17.44 -19.59
CA GLY A 216 7.18 18.40 -18.73
C GLY A 216 8.28 17.84 -17.83
N GLY A 217 8.59 16.54 -17.91
CA GLY A 217 9.67 15.92 -17.16
C GLY A 217 9.57 16.14 -15.64
N MET A 218 10.72 16.24 -14.98
CA MET A 218 10.84 16.46 -13.54
C MET A 218 10.15 17.74 -13.07
N ARG A 219 10.03 18.77 -13.92
CA ARG A 219 9.26 19.97 -13.60
C ARG A 219 7.78 19.63 -13.42
N ALA A 220 7.14 19.04 -14.43
CA ALA A 220 5.73 18.64 -14.32
C ALA A 220 5.50 17.73 -13.11
N VAL A 221 6.32 16.68 -13.01
CA VAL A 221 6.25 15.66 -11.97
C VAL A 221 6.34 16.27 -10.57
N THR A 222 7.24 17.23 -10.34
CA THR A 222 7.38 17.89 -9.03
C THR A 222 6.10 18.64 -8.64
N TRP A 223 5.51 19.40 -9.55
CA TRP A 223 4.33 20.20 -9.22
C TRP A 223 3.06 19.36 -9.09
N THR A 224 2.92 18.29 -9.88
CA THR A 224 1.85 17.30 -9.67
C THR A 224 2.00 16.62 -8.31
N GLN A 225 3.22 16.33 -7.86
CA GLN A 225 3.45 15.65 -6.58
C GLN A 225 3.20 16.51 -5.36
N VAL A 226 3.47 17.82 -5.43
CA VAL A 226 3.03 18.73 -4.37
C VAL A 226 1.51 18.71 -4.24
N ALA A 227 0.78 18.71 -5.37
CA ALA A 227 -0.67 18.61 -5.37
C ALA A 227 -1.16 17.25 -4.84
N GLN A 228 -0.50 16.16 -5.22
CA GLN A 228 -0.75 14.81 -4.69
C GLN A 228 -0.52 14.74 -3.19
N TYR A 229 0.57 15.32 -2.68
CA TYR A 229 0.88 15.30 -1.25
C TYR A 229 -0.25 15.90 -0.42
N ILE A 230 -0.80 17.04 -0.85
CA ILE A 230 -1.93 17.69 -0.18
C ILE A 230 -3.15 16.76 -0.14
N ILE A 231 -3.48 16.11 -1.26
CA ILE A 231 -4.59 15.15 -1.30
C ILE A 231 -4.31 13.98 -0.36
N LEU A 232 -3.12 13.39 -0.44
CA LEU A 232 -2.75 12.20 0.31
C LEU A 232 -2.73 12.43 1.82
N VAL A 233 -2.23 13.56 2.28
CA VAL A 233 -2.25 13.92 3.71
C VAL A 233 -3.68 14.08 4.22
N LEU A 234 -4.54 14.76 3.48
CA LEU A 234 -5.94 14.92 3.87
C LEU A 234 -6.68 13.56 3.85
N ALA A 235 -6.49 12.78 2.79
CA ALA A 235 -7.08 11.46 2.62
C ALA A 235 -6.62 10.48 3.70
N TYR A 236 -5.39 10.63 4.22
CA TYR A 236 -4.88 9.79 5.30
C TYR A 236 -5.34 10.26 6.68
N LEU A 237 -5.17 11.54 6.98
CA LEU A 237 -5.41 12.05 8.34
C LEU A 237 -6.91 12.12 8.67
N ILE A 238 -7.77 12.47 7.72
CA ILE A 238 -9.21 12.65 8.00
C ILE A 238 -9.85 11.35 8.51
N PRO A 239 -9.72 10.19 7.83
CA PRO A 239 -10.32 8.94 8.31
C PRO A 239 -9.75 8.49 9.65
N VAL A 240 -8.43 8.63 9.87
CA VAL A 240 -7.78 8.20 11.12
C VAL A 240 -8.25 9.06 12.29
N VAL A 241 -8.31 10.38 12.10
CA VAL A 241 -8.82 11.32 13.11
C VAL A 241 -10.29 11.04 13.39
N TRP A 242 -11.11 10.82 12.35
CA TRP A 242 -12.51 10.49 12.51
C TRP A 242 -12.72 9.19 13.30
N LEU A 243 -11.96 8.14 12.99
CA LEU A 243 -12.01 6.86 13.71
C LEU A 243 -11.58 7.02 15.17
N SER A 244 -10.53 7.81 15.42
CA SER A 244 -10.09 8.17 16.77
C SER A 244 -11.19 8.86 17.58
N VAL A 245 -11.86 9.87 16.99
CA VAL A 245 -12.97 10.57 17.66
C VAL A 245 -14.14 9.64 17.93
N LYS A 246 -14.53 8.80 16.95
CA LYS A 246 -15.64 7.85 17.10
C LYS A 246 -15.39 6.84 18.23
N GLN A 247 -14.16 6.33 18.35
CA GLN A 247 -13.82 5.27 19.30
C GLN A 247 -13.37 5.79 20.68
N THR A 248 -12.83 7.00 20.78
CA THR A 248 -12.21 7.52 22.01
C THR A 248 -12.65 8.93 22.42
N GLY A 249 -13.32 9.67 21.54
CA GLY A 249 -13.62 11.09 21.73
C GLY A 249 -12.45 12.05 21.50
N VAL A 250 -11.22 11.56 21.29
CA VAL A 250 -10.02 12.39 21.12
C VAL A 250 -9.63 12.47 19.64
N PRO A 251 -9.40 13.67 19.08
CA PRO A 251 -9.07 13.85 17.65
C PRO A 251 -7.58 13.61 17.32
N VAL A 252 -6.78 13.13 18.27
CA VAL A 252 -5.35 12.90 18.12
C VAL A 252 -5.08 11.40 18.24
N PRO A 253 -5.09 10.63 17.13
CA PRO A 253 -5.01 9.18 17.15
C PRO A 253 -3.72 8.65 17.80
N GLN A 254 -2.64 9.42 17.71
CA GLN A 254 -1.33 9.04 18.24
C GLN A 254 -1.30 9.05 19.78
N LEU A 255 -2.11 9.89 20.42
CA LEU A 255 -2.21 9.96 21.88
C LEU A 255 -3.03 8.81 22.46
N VAL A 256 -4.00 8.28 21.69
CA VAL A 256 -4.88 7.20 22.14
C VAL A 256 -4.39 5.81 21.75
N TYR A 257 -3.28 5.72 21.01
CA TYR A 257 -2.68 4.46 20.57
C TYR A 257 -2.53 3.45 21.72
N GLY A 258 -1.94 3.86 22.85
CA GLY A 258 -1.71 2.97 24.00
C GLY A 258 -3.02 2.44 24.60
N TYR A 259 -4.00 3.32 24.80
CA TYR A 259 -5.31 2.95 25.32
C TYR A 259 -6.07 1.99 24.39
N GLN A 260 -6.01 2.21 23.08
CA GLN A 260 -6.65 1.31 22.12
C GLN A 260 -5.90 -0.01 21.95
N LEU A 261 -4.57 0.00 22.09
CA LEU A 261 -3.77 -1.22 22.07
C LEU A 261 -4.13 -2.16 23.22
N GLU A 262 -4.41 -1.62 24.41
CA GLU A 262 -4.89 -2.42 25.55
C GLU A 262 -6.24 -3.08 25.25
N LYS A 263 -7.18 -2.35 24.65
CA LYS A 263 -8.48 -2.89 24.23
C LYS A 263 -8.35 -3.98 23.16
N VAL A 264 -7.50 -3.76 22.16
CA VAL A 264 -7.20 -4.77 21.14
C VAL A 264 -6.60 -6.01 21.79
N THR A 265 -5.65 -5.84 22.72
CA THR A 265 -5.01 -6.95 23.44
C THR A 265 -6.02 -7.74 24.29
N ALA A 266 -6.96 -7.06 24.95
CA ALA A 266 -8.04 -7.71 25.69
C ALA A 266 -8.94 -8.52 24.74
N ARG A 267 -9.34 -7.93 23.61
CA ARG A 267 -10.19 -8.59 22.62
C ARG A 267 -9.48 -9.77 21.95
N GLU A 268 -8.18 -9.66 21.70
CA GLU A 268 -7.34 -10.77 21.21
C GLU A 268 -7.42 -11.97 22.15
N LYS A 269 -7.28 -11.75 23.47
CA LYS A 269 -7.40 -12.83 24.47
C LYS A 269 -8.78 -13.48 24.48
N GLU A 270 -9.85 -12.68 24.35
CA GLU A 270 -11.22 -13.19 24.27
C GLU A 270 -11.41 -14.06 23.02
N LEU A 271 -11.02 -13.57 21.84
CA LEU A 271 -11.15 -14.30 20.57
C LEU A 271 -10.33 -15.59 20.55
N MET A 272 -9.16 -15.59 21.19
CA MET A 272 -8.33 -16.80 21.31
C MET A 272 -9.03 -17.93 22.07
N LEU A 273 -9.92 -17.59 23.01
CA LEU A 273 -10.62 -18.53 23.91
C LEU A 273 -12.10 -18.73 23.53
N ASP A 274 -12.61 -18.02 22.53
CA ASP A 274 -13.99 -18.12 22.09
C ASP A 274 -14.32 -19.55 21.61
N PRO A 275 -15.34 -20.22 22.18
CA PRO A 275 -15.77 -21.56 21.76
C PRO A 275 -16.08 -21.67 20.26
N LYS A 276 -16.70 -20.64 19.66
CA LYS A 276 -17.04 -20.64 18.23
C LYS A 276 -15.80 -20.51 17.36
N GLU A 277 -14.84 -19.71 17.79
CA GLU A 277 -13.53 -19.63 17.13
C GLU A 277 -12.75 -20.95 17.26
N LEU A 278 -12.88 -21.69 18.36
CA LEU A 278 -12.30 -23.03 18.52
C LEU A 278 -12.95 -24.05 17.57
N GLU A 279 -14.27 -23.99 17.38
CA GLU A 279 -14.99 -24.84 16.41
C GLU A 279 -14.48 -24.61 14.99
N VAL A 280 -14.36 -23.35 14.55
CA VAL A 280 -13.80 -22.98 13.24
C VAL A 280 -12.39 -23.50 13.06
N ARG A 281 -11.52 -23.31 14.06
CA ARG A 281 -10.15 -23.84 14.04
C ARG A 281 -10.12 -25.36 13.91
N ALA A 282 -11.02 -26.07 14.60
CA ALA A 282 -11.14 -27.52 14.49
C ALA A 282 -11.57 -27.97 13.08
N VAL A 283 -12.48 -27.25 12.44
CA VAL A 283 -12.89 -27.52 11.05
C VAL A 283 -11.70 -27.32 10.09
N TYR A 284 -10.92 -26.25 10.24
CA TYR A 284 -9.72 -26.05 9.42
C TYR A 284 -8.63 -27.08 9.70
N GLN A 285 -8.48 -27.52 10.96
CA GLN A 285 -7.56 -28.59 11.33
C GLN A 285 -7.92 -29.90 10.61
N GLN A 286 -9.20 -30.30 10.63
CA GLN A 286 -9.68 -31.47 9.90
C GLN A 286 -9.44 -31.35 8.39
N ARG A 287 -9.67 -30.17 7.80
CA ARG A 287 -9.42 -29.91 6.37
C ARG A 287 -7.93 -29.98 6.02
N SER A 288 -7.06 -29.49 6.90
CA SER A 288 -5.60 -29.59 6.72
C SER A 288 -5.11 -31.04 6.79
N GLU A 289 -5.63 -31.82 7.75
CA GLU A 289 -5.33 -33.25 7.88
C GLU A 289 -5.81 -34.05 6.66
N ALA A 290 -7.01 -33.75 6.15
CA ALA A 290 -7.51 -34.36 4.92
C ALA A 290 -6.60 -34.06 3.71
N LEU A 291 -6.02 -32.85 3.61
CA LEU A 291 -5.05 -32.52 2.58
C LEU A 291 -3.72 -33.24 2.78
N LEU A 292 -3.29 -33.45 4.03
CA LEU A 292 -2.10 -34.25 4.33
C LEU A 292 -2.25 -35.68 3.84
N GLU A 293 -3.43 -36.29 4.01
CA GLU A 293 -3.72 -37.62 3.43
C GLU A 293 -3.68 -37.60 1.90
N LYS A 294 -4.25 -36.56 1.26
CA LYS A 294 -4.18 -36.39 -0.20
C LYS A 294 -2.73 -36.26 -0.70
N LEU A 295 -1.85 -35.63 0.09
CA LEU A 295 -0.44 -35.46 -0.24
C LEU A 295 0.37 -36.77 -0.19
N LYS A 296 -0.09 -37.78 0.56
CA LYS A 296 0.54 -39.12 0.53
C LYS A 296 0.33 -39.82 -0.82
N HIS A 297 -0.83 -39.59 -1.45
CA HIS A 297 -1.21 -40.18 -2.74
C HIS A 297 -1.81 -39.14 -3.70
N PRO A 298 -1.00 -38.21 -4.23
CA PRO A 298 -1.50 -37.06 -4.98
C PRO A 298 -2.16 -37.44 -6.31
N GLY A 299 -1.60 -38.43 -7.04
CA GLY A 299 -2.21 -38.95 -8.28
C GLY A 299 -3.63 -39.50 -8.07
N PRO A 300 -3.83 -40.54 -7.23
CA PRO A 300 -5.17 -41.08 -6.94
C PRO A 300 -6.14 -40.04 -6.36
N SER A 301 -5.66 -39.16 -5.47
CA SER A 301 -6.48 -38.10 -4.87
C SER A 301 -6.97 -37.09 -5.90
N MET A 302 -6.11 -36.71 -6.86
CA MET A 302 -6.49 -35.83 -7.97
C MET A 302 -7.52 -36.49 -8.89
N ALA A 303 -7.36 -37.78 -9.19
CA ALA A 303 -8.35 -38.52 -9.97
C ALA A 303 -9.71 -38.58 -9.24
N ALA A 304 -9.71 -38.85 -7.93
CA ALA A 304 -10.93 -38.83 -7.12
C ALA A 304 -11.59 -37.45 -7.08
N ASP A 305 -10.82 -36.39 -6.85
CA ASP A 305 -11.32 -35.01 -6.85
C ASP A 305 -11.91 -34.63 -8.22
N ARG A 306 -11.28 -35.06 -9.32
CA ARG A 306 -11.81 -34.85 -10.67
C ARG A 306 -13.14 -35.56 -10.89
N VAL A 307 -13.29 -36.80 -10.40
CA VAL A 307 -14.58 -37.53 -10.48
C VAL A 307 -15.67 -36.77 -9.72
N VAL A 308 -15.37 -36.25 -8.52
CA VAL A 308 -16.32 -35.44 -7.74
C VAL A 308 -16.71 -34.15 -8.48
N ALA A 309 -15.73 -33.46 -9.08
CA ALA A 309 -15.97 -32.24 -9.83
C ALA A 309 -16.80 -32.46 -11.10
N VAL A 310 -16.55 -33.55 -11.84
CA VAL A 310 -17.36 -33.95 -13.01
C VAL A 310 -18.79 -34.26 -12.58
N LYS A 311 -18.97 -35.06 -11.53
CA LYS A 311 -20.30 -35.39 -11.01
C LYS A 311 -21.08 -34.12 -10.63
N LYS A 312 -20.44 -33.19 -9.90
CA LYS A 312 -21.07 -31.91 -9.53
C LYS A 312 -21.50 -31.10 -10.76
N MET A 313 -20.69 -31.08 -11.81
CA MET A 313 -21.03 -30.40 -13.07
C MET A 313 -22.24 -31.07 -13.74
N ASP A 314 -22.29 -32.40 -13.78
CA ASP A 314 -23.38 -33.15 -14.40
C ASP A 314 -24.70 -33.01 -13.60
N ASP A 315 -24.62 -33.02 -12.28
CA ASP A 315 -25.74 -32.75 -11.37
C ASP A 315 -26.31 -31.34 -11.60
N LEU A 316 -25.45 -30.32 -11.75
CA LEU A 316 -25.88 -28.94 -12.04
C LEU A 316 -26.51 -28.78 -13.42
N LYS A 317 -26.01 -29.50 -14.43
CA LYS A 317 -26.57 -29.48 -15.79
C LYS A 317 -27.93 -30.18 -15.86
N SER A 318 -28.12 -31.23 -15.08
CA SER A 318 -29.36 -32.02 -15.05
C SER A 318 -30.41 -31.44 -14.10
N GLY A 319 -30.00 -30.76 -13.03
CA GLY A 319 -30.87 -30.27 -11.95
C GLY A 319 -31.07 -28.75 -11.90
N ASN A 320 -31.57 -28.13 -12.99
CA ASN A 320 -31.93 -26.69 -13.05
C ASN A 320 -30.90 -25.71 -12.45
N GLY A 321 -29.61 -26.06 -12.44
CA GLY A 321 -28.56 -25.15 -11.98
C GLY A 321 -28.53 -23.89 -12.84
N SER A 322 -28.29 -22.73 -12.22
CA SER A 322 -28.18 -21.49 -12.97
C SER A 322 -27.00 -21.56 -13.95
N VAL A 323 -27.11 -20.81 -15.06
CA VAL A 323 -26.03 -20.73 -16.06
C VAL A 323 -24.70 -20.30 -15.43
N ALA A 324 -24.75 -19.45 -14.41
CA ALA A 324 -23.59 -19.01 -13.64
C ALA A 324 -22.94 -20.17 -12.85
N GLU A 325 -23.72 -21.02 -12.18
CA GLU A 325 -23.21 -22.16 -11.41
C GLU A 325 -22.60 -23.22 -12.32
N ILE A 326 -23.22 -23.50 -13.47
CA ILE A 326 -22.68 -24.44 -14.46
C ILE A 326 -21.36 -23.89 -15.03
N SER A 327 -21.30 -22.60 -15.35
CA SER A 327 -20.07 -21.95 -15.83
C SER A 327 -18.96 -21.98 -14.78
N ALA A 328 -19.28 -21.69 -13.51
CA ALA A 328 -18.33 -21.74 -12.41
C ALA A 328 -17.80 -23.16 -12.16
N ALA A 329 -18.67 -24.18 -12.19
CA ALA A 329 -18.27 -25.58 -12.06
C ALA A 329 -17.37 -26.03 -13.21
N ALA A 330 -17.69 -25.63 -14.45
CA ALA A 330 -16.84 -25.91 -15.61
C ALA A 330 -15.46 -25.23 -15.49
N LYS A 331 -15.41 -23.98 -15.03
CA LYS A 331 -14.17 -23.26 -14.78
C LYS A 331 -13.33 -23.92 -13.68
N ALA A 332 -13.96 -24.36 -12.60
CA ALA A 332 -13.29 -25.08 -11.51
C ALA A 332 -12.70 -26.41 -11.99
N LEU A 333 -13.43 -27.18 -12.80
CA LEU A 333 -12.94 -28.42 -13.40
C LEU A 333 -11.76 -28.16 -14.35
N ALA A 334 -11.82 -27.10 -15.16
CA ALA A 334 -10.74 -26.70 -16.06
C ALA A 334 -9.49 -26.21 -15.32
N ALA A 335 -9.66 -25.63 -14.12
CA ALA A 335 -8.58 -25.15 -13.27
C ALA A 335 -7.91 -26.25 -12.43
N MET A 336 -8.42 -27.48 -12.45
CA MET A 336 -7.82 -28.58 -11.71
C MET A 336 -6.39 -28.90 -12.21
N PRO A 337 -5.50 -29.37 -11.31
CA PRO A 337 -4.15 -29.76 -11.67
C PRO A 337 -4.13 -30.77 -12.83
N LYS A 338 -3.22 -30.56 -13.78
CA LYS A 338 -3.08 -31.41 -14.98
C LYS A 338 -2.20 -32.63 -14.75
N ASP A 339 -1.25 -32.52 -13.82
CA ASP A 339 -0.29 -33.54 -13.47
C ASP A 339 -0.12 -33.66 -11.95
N GLU A 340 0.53 -34.73 -11.53
CA GLU A 340 0.74 -35.04 -10.12
C GLU A 340 1.61 -33.99 -9.40
N ALA A 341 2.58 -33.38 -10.09
CA ALA A 341 3.43 -32.35 -9.52
C ALA A 341 2.66 -31.06 -9.23
N ALA A 342 1.81 -30.63 -10.16
CA ALA A 342 0.89 -29.51 -9.98
C ALA A 342 -0.15 -29.80 -8.91
N ALA A 343 -0.64 -31.05 -8.81
CA ALA A 343 -1.58 -31.45 -7.77
C ALA A 343 -0.94 -31.37 -6.38
N ARG A 344 0.28 -31.91 -6.24
CA ARG A 344 1.06 -31.81 -5.01
C ARG A 344 1.26 -30.35 -4.60
N LYS A 345 1.71 -29.49 -5.51
CA LYS A 345 1.89 -28.06 -5.23
C LYS A 345 0.58 -27.36 -4.83
N ALA A 346 -0.53 -27.68 -5.50
CA ALA A 346 -1.83 -27.12 -5.17
C ALA A 346 -2.31 -27.56 -3.78
N TYR A 347 -2.16 -28.84 -3.44
CA TYR A 347 -2.50 -29.36 -2.11
C TYR A 347 -1.58 -28.80 -1.03
N GLU A 348 -0.27 -28.69 -1.28
CA GLU A 348 0.69 -28.05 -0.35
C GLU A 348 0.30 -26.59 -0.09
N ASN A 349 0.01 -25.80 -1.13
CA ASN A 349 -0.40 -24.41 -0.98
C ASN A 349 -1.72 -24.27 -0.22
N THR A 350 -2.71 -25.11 -0.53
CA THR A 350 -4.02 -25.08 0.15
C THR A 350 -3.88 -25.51 1.62
N LYS A 351 -3.02 -26.50 1.89
CA LYS A 351 -2.73 -26.97 3.24
C LYS A 351 -2.07 -25.85 4.06
N LEU A 352 -1.07 -25.16 3.51
CA LEU A 352 -0.45 -24.02 4.17
C LEU A 352 -1.46 -22.92 4.50
N ALA A 353 -2.40 -22.64 3.59
CA ALA A 353 -3.48 -21.69 3.85
C ALA A 353 -4.38 -22.16 5.01
N PHE A 354 -4.77 -23.44 5.06
CA PHE A 354 -5.58 -23.97 6.16
C PHE A 354 -4.81 -24.08 7.47
N ASP A 355 -3.52 -24.43 7.46
CA ASP A 355 -2.66 -24.44 8.65
C ASP A 355 -2.58 -23.05 9.29
N ALA A 356 -2.51 -21.98 8.48
CA ALA A 356 -2.57 -20.62 9.02
C ALA A 356 -3.90 -20.35 9.75
N LYS A 357 -5.01 -20.92 9.26
CA LYS A 357 -6.35 -20.82 9.87
C LYS A 357 -6.55 -21.69 11.12
N THR A 358 -5.64 -22.61 11.44
CA THR A 358 -5.75 -23.39 12.69
C THR A 358 -5.13 -22.64 13.87
N LEU A 359 -4.24 -21.69 13.58
CA LEU A 359 -3.60 -20.85 14.58
C LEU A 359 -4.58 -19.82 15.17
N PRO A 360 -4.37 -19.40 16.44
CA PRO A 360 -5.13 -18.31 17.03
C PRO A 360 -4.97 -17.02 16.22
N LEU A 361 -5.98 -16.14 16.29
CA LEU A 361 -5.98 -14.83 15.64
C LEU A 361 -5.67 -14.90 14.13
N ASN A 362 -6.14 -15.96 13.45
CA ASN A 362 -5.92 -16.17 12.02
C ASN A 362 -4.42 -16.22 11.65
N GLY A 363 -3.57 -16.69 12.57
CA GLY A 363 -2.12 -16.75 12.41
C GLY A 363 -1.38 -15.44 12.65
N MET A 364 -2.09 -14.36 13.01
CA MET A 364 -1.46 -13.09 13.37
C MET A 364 -0.78 -13.19 14.75
N PRO A 365 0.42 -12.62 14.94
CA PRO A 365 0.97 -12.43 16.27
C PRO A 365 0.07 -11.46 17.07
N PRO A 366 0.00 -11.60 18.41
CA PRO A 366 -0.66 -10.60 19.25
C PRO A 366 -0.08 -9.22 18.99
N HIS A 367 -0.93 -8.20 18.83
CA HIS A 367 -0.48 -6.93 18.27
C HIS A 367 0.59 -6.22 19.13
N ALA A 368 0.49 -6.38 20.46
CA ALA A 368 1.43 -5.83 21.43
C ALA A 368 2.70 -6.68 21.65
N ALA A 369 2.77 -7.90 21.12
CA ALA A 369 3.92 -8.78 21.30
C ALA A 369 5.12 -8.28 20.50
N GLN A 370 6.24 -8.01 21.19
CA GLN A 370 7.42 -7.40 20.57
C GLN A 370 8.15 -8.34 19.61
N PHE A 371 8.43 -9.56 20.05
CA PHE A 371 9.14 -10.56 19.28
C PHE A 371 8.48 -11.92 19.49
N ALA A 372 8.63 -12.82 18.51
CA ALA A 372 8.09 -14.17 18.61
C ALA A 372 8.92 -15.00 19.61
N GLY A 373 8.25 -15.76 20.48
CA GLY A 373 8.90 -16.52 21.56
C GLY A 373 8.76 -15.83 22.92
N ASP A 374 9.42 -16.39 23.92
CA ASP A 374 9.33 -15.94 25.31
C ASP A 374 10.75 -15.87 25.90
N PRO A 375 11.23 -14.69 26.34
CA PRO A 375 12.55 -14.55 26.94
C PRO A 375 12.69 -15.28 28.28
N ASP A 376 11.58 -15.50 29.00
CA ASP A 376 11.56 -16.17 30.30
C ASP A 376 11.07 -17.63 30.19
N GLY A 377 10.79 -18.08 28.96
CA GLY A 377 10.26 -19.40 28.67
C GLY A 377 11.32 -20.50 28.53
N THR A 378 10.92 -21.59 27.87
CA THR A 378 11.82 -22.73 27.59
C THR A 378 13.03 -22.32 26.73
N PRO A 379 14.14 -23.08 26.73
CA PRO A 379 15.31 -22.76 25.87
C PRO A 379 14.97 -22.60 24.39
N LYS A 380 13.97 -23.33 23.89
CA LYS A 380 13.46 -23.16 22.51
C LYS A 380 12.73 -21.83 22.32
N ALA A 381 11.93 -21.40 23.31
CA ALA A 381 11.22 -20.13 23.27
C ALA A 381 12.18 -18.94 23.36
N GLN A 382 13.23 -19.05 24.19
CA GLN A 382 14.31 -18.07 24.30
C GLN A 382 15.09 -17.94 22.99
N ALA A 383 15.47 -19.07 22.38
CA ALA A 383 16.16 -19.07 21.09
C ALA A 383 15.31 -18.45 19.96
N LEU A 384 14.00 -18.70 19.97
CA LEU A 384 13.06 -18.08 19.03
C LEU A 384 13.00 -16.57 19.23
N TYR A 385 12.91 -16.10 20.48
CA TYR A 385 12.91 -14.68 20.85
C TYR A 385 14.17 -13.97 20.35
N ASP A 386 15.34 -14.54 20.62
CA ASP A 386 16.61 -13.97 20.16
C ASP A 386 16.75 -13.95 18.65
N THR A 387 16.22 -14.97 17.96
CA THR A 387 16.23 -15.03 16.49
C THR A 387 15.28 -13.99 15.90
N SER A 388 14.07 -13.87 16.45
CA SER A 388 13.08 -12.87 16.04
C SER A 388 13.62 -11.44 16.22
N ARG A 389 14.25 -11.14 17.36
CA ARG A 389 14.90 -9.86 17.61
C ARG A 389 16.03 -9.56 16.63
N ARG A 390 16.88 -10.55 16.33
CA ARG A 390 17.96 -10.40 15.34
C ARG A 390 17.41 -10.15 13.94
N ASN A 391 16.38 -10.89 13.52
CA ASN A 391 15.72 -10.70 12.25
C ASN A 391 15.09 -9.31 12.13
N PHE A 392 14.48 -8.83 13.21
CA PHE A 392 13.93 -7.47 13.26
C PHE A 392 15.01 -6.41 13.04
N LEU A 393 16.15 -6.49 13.75
CA LEU A 393 17.26 -5.57 13.57
C LEU A 393 17.87 -5.67 12.16
N ALA A 394 18.00 -6.88 11.63
CA ALA A 394 18.49 -7.10 10.26
C ALA A 394 17.54 -6.49 9.22
N LEU A 395 16.22 -6.63 9.41
CA LEU A 395 15.20 -6.02 8.56
C LEU A 395 15.29 -4.49 8.61
N VAL A 396 15.35 -3.90 9.81
CA VAL A 396 15.52 -2.45 10.00
C VAL A 396 16.76 -1.95 9.26
N PHE A 397 17.90 -2.62 9.43
CA PHE A 397 19.15 -2.25 8.76
C PHE A 397 19.06 -2.39 7.24
N CYS A 398 18.51 -3.51 6.75
CA CYS A 398 18.33 -3.76 5.32
C CYS A 398 17.45 -2.67 4.67
N LEU A 399 16.32 -2.34 5.30
CA LEU A 399 15.41 -1.31 4.82
C LEU A 399 16.03 0.10 4.91
N MET A 400 16.83 0.36 5.93
CA MET A 400 17.56 1.62 6.11
C MET A 400 18.56 1.86 4.97
N VAL A 401 19.40 0.87 4.67
CA VAL A 401 20.37 0.95 3.57
C VAL A 401 19.65 0.97 2.22
N GLY A 402 18.62 0.14 2.04
CA GLY A 402 17.83 0.08 0.81
C GLY A 402 17.14 1.40 0.48
N THR A 403 16.51 2.05 1.47
CA THR A 403 15.85 3.35 1.31
C THR A 403 16.85 4.43 0.92
N ALA A 404 18.05 4.40 1.53
CA ALA A 404 19.08 5.38 1.22
C ALA A 404 19.62 5.27 -0.22
N ALA A 405 19.45 4.12 -0.86
CA ALA A 405 19.91 3.86 -2.22
C ALA A 405 18.86 4.13 -3.31
N LEU A 406 17.64 4.57 -2.96
CA LEU A 406 16.54 4.69 -3.92
C LEU A 406 16.79 5.76 -4.99
N PRO A 407 16.88 5.38 -6.28
CA PRO A 407 17.26 6.33 -7.33
C PRO A 407 16.29 7.50 -7.50
N HIS A 408 14.98 7.25 -7.34
CA HIS A 408 13.93 8.25 -7.48
C HIS A 408 13.92 9.27 -6.32
N ILE A 409 14.35 8.88 -5.11
CA ILE A 409 14.51 9.81 -3.98
C ILE A 409 15.80 10.63 -4.14
N LEU A 410 16.89 9.97 -4.51
CA LEU A 410 18.19 10.63 -4.66
C LEU A 410 18.20 11.67 -5.79
N SER A 411 17.45 11.44 -6.88
CA SER A 411 17.34 12.39 -7.98
C SER A 411 16.67 13.71 -7.59
N ARG A 412 15.80 13.71 -6.57
CA ARG A 412 15.12 14.91 -6.04
C ARG A 412 16.09 15.93 -5.44
N TYR A 413 17.27 15.51 -5.00
CA TYR A 413 18.24 16.46 -4.46
C TYR A 413 18.95 17.26 -5.54
N TYR A 414 18.75 16.96 -6.83
CA TYR A 414 19.24 17.78 -7.93
C TYR A 414 18.32 18.94 -8.30
N THR A 415 17.05 18.97 -7.84
CA THR A 415 16.04 19.98 -8.22
C THR A 415 16.07 21.26 -7.40
N VAL A 416 16.75 21.22 -6.26
CA VAL A 416 16.86 22.35 -5.32
C VAL A 416 18.00 23.29 -5.71
N PRO A 417 17.93 24.59 -5.38
CA PRO A 417 18.90 25.56 -5.85
C PRO A 417 20.28 25.46 -5.21
N SER A 418 20.39 25.00 -3.96
CA SER A 418 21.66 24.96 -3.23
C SER A 418 21.78 23.77 -2.30
N VAL A 419 23.01 23.48 -1.84
CA VAL A 419 23.29 22.42 -0.84
C VAL A 419 22.55 22.68 0.48
N ARG A 420 22.45 23.95 0.90
CA ARG A 420 21.68 24.32 2.10
C ARG A 420 20.19 24.00 1.91
N GLN A 421 19.62 24.32 0.74
CA GLN A 421 18.23 23.96 0.44
C GLN A 421 18.04 22.46 0.26
N ALA A 422 19.05 21.70 -0.20
CA ALA A 422 18.99 20.24 -0.21
C ALA A 422 18.84 19.68 1.20
N ARG A 423 19.67 20.12 2.16
CA ARG A 423 19.55 19.70 3.56
C ARG A 423 18.18 20.05 4.15
N GLN A 424 17.74 21.30 3.97
CA GLN A 424 16.41 21.74 4.43
C GLN A 424 15.28 20.93 3.77
N SER A 425 15.42 20.59 2.49
CA SER A 425 14.43 19.78 1.78
C SER A 425 14.31 18.41 2.41
N VAL A 426 15.43 17.77 2.78
CA VAL A 426 15.37 16.46 3.45
C VAL A 426 14.65 16.57 4.79
N THR A 427 14.90 17.63 5.56
CA THR A 427 14.19 17.88 6.83
C THR A 427 12.68 18.00 6.60
N TRP A 428 12.26 18.73 5.57
CA TRP A 428 10.84 18.81 5.20
C TRP A 428 10.29 17.46 4.74
N SER A 429 11.00 16.71 3.89
CA SER A 429 10.60 15.35 3.48
C SER A 429 10.40 14.45 4.68
N LEU A 430 11.35 14.45 5.62
CA LEU A 430 11.28 13.68 6.87
C LEU A 430 10.08 14.09 7.71
N LEU A 431 9.84 15.39 7.92
CA LEU A 431 8.68 15.87 8.66
C LEU A 431 7.37 15.35 8.07
N PHE A 432 7.24 15.44 6.75
CA PHE A 432 6.05 15.01 6.01
C PHE A 432 5.82 13.50 6.02
N ILE A 433 6.90 12.72 5.97
CA ILE A 433 6.83 11.26 6.06
C ILE A 433 6.55 10.82 7.51
N VAL A 434 7.21 11.42 8.50
CA VAL A 434 7.02 11.13 9.92
C VAL A 434 5.60 11.40 10.36
N LEU A 435 4.96 12.47 9.87
CA LEU A 435 3.55 12.75 10.15
C LEU A 435 2.64 11.54 9.86
N LEU A 436 2.92 10.82 8.78
CA LEU A 436 2.14 9.67 8.35
C LEU A 436 2.56 8.41 9.07
N TYR A 437 3.87 8.21 9.21
CA TYR A 437 4.47 7.07 9.87
C TYR A 437 4.14 7.00 11.35
N PHE A 438 3.99 8.15 12.00
CA PHE A 438 3.54 8.21 13.38
C PHE A 438 2.04 7.93 13.51
N THR A 439 1.29 8.13 12.43
CA THR A 439 -0.16 7.91 12.39
C THR A 439 -0.53 6.48 11.94
N ALA A 440 0.31 5.82 11.16
CA ALA A 440 0.04 4.48 10.61
C ALA A 440 -0.15 3.37 11.67
N PRO A 441 0.67 3.28 12.74
CA PRO A 441 0.43 2.34 13.82
C PRO A 441 -0.91 2.59 14.53
N ALA A 442 -1.27 3.86 14.72
CA ALA A 442 -2.56 4.24 15.30
C ALA A 442 -3.73 3.81 14.40
N LEU A 443 -3.62 4.03 13.09
CA LEU A 443 -4.62 3.53 12.14
C LEU A 443 -4.77 2.00 12.23
N ALA A 444 -3.66 1.26 12.23
CA ALA A 444 -3.68 -0.21 12.27
C ALA A 444 -4.38 -0.73 13.54
N VAL A 445 -4.09 -0.14 14.70
CA VAL A 445 -4.75 -0.51 15.98
C VAL A 445 -6.24 -0.15 15.96
N LEU A 446 -6.60 1.06 15.50
CA LEU A 446 -7.99 1.50 15.45
C LEU A 446 -8.84 0.64 14.50
N VAL A 447 -8.28 0.26 13.33
CA VAL A 447 -8.92 -0.64 12.37
C VAL A 447 -9.03 -2.06 12.93
N LYS A 448 -7.97 -2.56 13.59
CA LYS A 448 -8.01 -3.86 14.26
C LYS A 448 -9.06 -3.93 15.35
N TYR A 449 -9.21 -2.86 16.13
CA TYR A 449 -10.29 -2.75 17.11
C TYR A 449 -11.68 -2.80 16.43
N GLU A 450 -11.88 -2.07 15.33
CA GLU A 450 -13.14 -2.08 14.58
C GLU A 450 -13.47 -3.49 14.04
N ILE A 451 -12.49 -4.18 13.45
CA ILE A 451 -12.69 -5.53 12.92
C ILE A 451 -13.00 -6.52 14.06
N PHE A 452 -12.20 -6.54 15.13
CA PHE A 452 -12.35 -7.52 16.21
C PHE A 452 -13.59 -7.31 17.08
N THR A 453 -14.13 -6.09 17.10
CA THR A 453 -15.26 -5.73 17.97
C THR A 453 -16.58 -5.60 17.20
N HIS A 454 -16.54 -5.08 15.97
CA HIS A 454 -17.75 -4.74 15.21
C HIS A 454 -17.97 -5.60 13.97
N LEU A 455 -16.94 -6.22 13.40
CA LEU A 455 -17.09 -7.11 12.25
C LEU A 455 -17.21 -8.58 12.70
N VAL A 456 -16.27 -9.04 13.53
CA VAL A 456 -16.31 -10.39 14.09
C VAL A 456 -17.50 -10.52 15.04
N GLY A 457 -18.32 -11.54 14.83
CA GLY A 457 -19.59 -11.77 15.54
C GLY A 457 -20.83 -11.22 14.82
N THR A 458 -20.68 -10.59 13.64
CA THR A 458 -21.83 -10.16 12.84
C THR A 458 -22.39 -11.30 11.99
N PRO A 459 -23.71 -11.36 11.78
CA PRO A 459 -24.30 -12.34 10.88
C PRO A 459 -23.83 -12.16 9.43
N PHE A 460 -23.64 -13.26 8.68
CA PHE A 460 -23.16 -13.22 7.29
C PHE A 460 -24.09 -12.41 6.35
N ASP A 461 -25.39 -12.39 6.63
CA ASP A 461 -26.41 -11.62 5.92
C ASP A 461 -26.36 -10.11 6.21
N GLN A 462 -25.70 -9.71 7.29
CA GLN A 462 -25.58 -8.31 7.73
C GLN A 462 -24.16 -7.76 7.58
N LEU A 463 -23.29 -8.46 6.84
CA LEU A 463 -21.94 -8.01 6.61
C LEU A 463 -21.92 -6.66 5.87
N PRO A 464 -21.00 -5.74 6.24
CA PRO A 464 -20.89 -4.46 5.58
C PRO A 464 -20.69 -4.59 4.07
N ALA A 465 -21.30 -3.69 3.30
CA ALA A 465 -21.26 -3.73 1.83
C ALA A 465 -19.82 -3.78 1.25
N TRP A 466 -18.84 -3.20 1.95
CA TRP A 466 -17.44 -3.20 1.52
C TRP A 466 -16.83 -4.60 1.49
N VAL A 467 -17.29 -5.55 2.32
CA VAL A 467 -16.82 -6.94 2.33
C VAL A 467 -17.14 -7.61 1.00
N SER A 468 -18.40 -7.49 0.57
CA SER A 468 -18.84 -8.02 -0.72
C SER A 468 -18.19 -7.31 -1.91
N ALA A 469 -17.87 -6.03 -1.78
CA ALA A 469 -17.22 -5.26 -2.83
C ALA A 469 -15.78 -5.75 -3.06
N TRP A 470 -15.00 -5.92 -2.00
CA TRP A 470 -13.63 -6.46 -2.11
C TRP A 470 -13.61 -7.90 -2.58
N HIS A 471 -14.55 -8.73 -2.10
CA HIS A 471 -14.66 -10.12 -2.55
C HIS A 471 -14.93 -10.22 -4.07
N LYS A 472 -15.71 -9.28 -4.63
CA LYS A 472 -15.97 -9.22 -6.08
C LYS A 472 -14.77 -8.76 -6.89
N VAL A 473 -13.94 -7.88 -6.33
CA VAL A 473 -12.71 -7.40 -7.00
C VAL A 473 -11.70 -8.53 -7.08
N ASP A 474 -11.36 -9.12 -5.94
CA ASP A 474 -10.47 -10.27 -5.87
C ASP A 474 -10.69 -11.07 -4.58
N PRO A 475 -11.20 -12.31 -4.66
CA PRO A 475 -11.39 -13.18 -3.50
C PRO A 475 -10.11 -13.49 -2.72
N SER A 476 -8.92 -13.34 -3.35
CA SER A 476 -7.64 -13.53 -2.68
C SER A 476 -7.27 -12.36 -1.76
N LEU A 477 -7.85 -11.18 -1.98
CA LEU A 477 -7.64 -10.00 -1.15
C LEU A 477 -8.56 -10.00 0.07
N LEU A 478 -9.84 -10.28 -0.13
CA LEU A 478 -10.79 -10.44 0.96
C LEU A 478 -11.77 -11.59 0.66
N SER A 479 -11.83 -12.56 1.56
CA SER A 479 -12.87 -13.58 1.54
C SER A 479 -13.37 -13.90 2.93
N VAL A 480 -14.67 -14.16 3.02
CA VAL A 480 -15.35 -14.63 4.22
C VAL A 480 -16.07 -15.91 3.83
N VAL A 481 -15.88 -16.98 4.60
CA VAL A 481 -16.49 -18.27 4.33
C VAL A 481 -16.98 -18.86 5.64
N ASP A 482 -18.29 -19.00 5.76
CA ASP A 482 -18.90 -19.71 6.89
C ASP A 482 -18.55 -21.20 6.79
N VAL A 483 -17.64 -21.66 7.66
CA VAL A 483 -17.17 -23.05 7.67
C VAL A 483 -17.91 -23.92 8.68
N ASN A 484 -18.43 -23.33 9.75
CA ASN A 484 -19.14 -24.03 10.82
C ASN A 484 -20.68 -24.02 10.60
N LYS A 485 -21.17 -23.24 9.64
CA LYS A 485 -22.57 -23.06 9.22
C LYS A 485 -23.46 -22.44 10.30
N ASP A 486 -22.91 -21.60 11.15
CA ASP A 486 -23.68 -20.90 12.20
C ASP A 486 -24.18 -19.51 11.78
N ASN A 487 -23.91 -19.08 10.54
CA ASN A 487 -24.27 -17.79 9.97
C ASN A 487 -23.69 -16.59 10.75
N ILE A 488 -22.66 -16.79 11.58
CA ILE A 488 -21.97 -15.72 12.32
C ILE A 488 -20.51 -15.68 11.85
N LEU A 489 -20.00 -14.50 11.51
CA LEU A 489 -18.62 -14.37 11.07
C LEU A 489 -17.65 -14.52 12.25
N GLN A 490 -16.81 -15.56 12.22
CA GLN A 490 -15.66 -15.70 13.11
C GLN A 490 -14.36 -15.15 12.49
N LEU A 491 -13.33 -14.92 13.31
CA LEU A 491 -12.09 -14.28 12.85
C LEU A 491 -11.32 -15.16 11.87
N ASN A 492 -11.21 -16.47 12.12
CA ASN A 492 -10.47 -17.38 11.25
C ASN A 492 -11.22 -17.69 9.94
N GLU A 493 -12.51 -17.35 9.84
CA GLU A 493 -13.27 -17.40 8.60
C GLU A 493 -12.99 -16.22 7.66
N LEU A 494 -12.48 -15.12 8.22
CA LEU A 494 -12.04 -13.94 7.47
C LEU A 494 -10.62 -14.14 6.93
N SER A 495 -10.45 -14.06 5.63
CA SER A 495 -9.13 -13.99 4.97
C SER A 495 -8.95 -12.60 4.39
N MET A 496 -7.92 -11.88 4.85
CA MET A 496 -7.65 -10.51 4.44
C MET A 496 -6.16 -10.35 4.10
N SER A 497 -5.88 -9.89 2.89
CA SER A 497 -4.53 -9.54 2.44
C SER A 497 -4.06 -8.25 3.10
N GLY A 498 -2.74 -8.03 3.14
CA GLY A 498 -2.15 -6.77 3.57
C GLY A 498 -2.42 -5.59 2.63
N ASP A 499 -3.04 -5.84 1.47
CA ASP A 499 -3.40 -4.82 0.49
C ASP A 499 -4.87 -4.32 0.64
N VAL A 500 -5.58 -4.69 1.71
CA VAL A 500 -6.99 -4.33 1.96
C VAL A 500 -7.16 -3.42 3.17
#